data_AF-A0AA36IZX4-F1
#
_entry.id   AF-A0AA36IZX4-F1
#
_cell.length_a   1.000
_cell.length_b   1.000
_cell.length_c   1.000
_cell.angle_alpha   90.00
_cell.angle_beta   90.00
_cell.angle_gamma   90.00
#
_symmetry.space_group_name_H-M   'P 1'
#
loop_
_entity.id
_entity.type
_entity.pdbx_description
1 polymer ?
#
loop_
_entity_poly.entity_id
_entity_poly.type
_entity_poly.pdbx_seq_one_letter_code
_entity_poly.pdbx_strand_id
1 'polypeptide(L)'
;MWLDESAERVASVAPTGAELESSEVKEEAEVSFMAEDSSLMESVGGVNEGPKNLELIAAIQAERHGLGARCRKVASWTYSRLEQMRSQYDEIFKRMDDWIKNRVKEENEAIKETEQLLRSGHWQDEEEGRSLSRSTTLRKSHTGHLKPALSSAAGKRRRDVLKVIVPKTLDVDVYSPPELFVTAASRPGTSASGARPVSRQSGNSRRPGPVLPERWTQEMLWGLLARLSDLEPSGICQPQLLRQVLLERRHAALGFENEQVLPVSWVQRPLVVYHLLCRTMLEPAWGAAGVDVTEFLLALTHHENWIAWPNREALEATREYLHSEDAMLEEEQLSMSAPKKYPDVPVSEELFSKLPLWPAGCRPELRTFMFHVLCCFAEEGAVRLPPKPGREAEGRGPISARRIFSYFGLGNTPAATFSQQCRLLLPASCFSEDPPPQVLVKDLWTILYSQKSRPATMIAPVPDLATFCNSLLEEGKVPEPVPKAKAKAKGKAKQEVEEEVEPPPVPEEATVAFSESVLLQRQTVLKALCSHGGLLCRRRNLEELFPNPGVFPLKTAAEAAAQSELASLIPAPVEEAQEDPPP
;
A
#
# COMPACT_ATOMS: atom_id res chain seq x y z
N MET A 1 4.65 47.23 11.50
CA MET A 1 3.70 47.73 12.53
C MET A 1 2.80 46.56 12.87
N TRP A 2 2.90 45.85 13.99
CA TRP A 2 3.62 46.02 15.25
C TRP A 2 4.46 44.77 15.53
N LEU A 3 5.57 44.97 16.25
CA LEU A 3 6.50 43.97 16.77
C LEU A 3 6.38 43.93 18.31
N ASP A 4 6.79 42.79 18.86
CA ASP A 4 7.46 42.56 20.16
C ASP A 4 6.81 42.92 21.50
N GLU A 5 6.97 41.98 22.45
CA GLU A 5 7.09 42.07 23.92
C GLU A 5 6.50 40.77 24.53
N SER A 6 7.17 39.94 25.34
CA SER A 6 8.39 40.08 26.11
C SER A 6 8.97 38.69 26.43
N ALA A 7 10.29 38.61 26.42
CA ALA A 7 11.08 37.56 27.08
C ALA A 7 11.31 37.91 28.57
N GLU A 8 11.85 36.91 29.28
CA GLU A 8 12.57 36.98 30.56
C GLU A 8 11.76 36.91 31.88
N ARG A 9 11.88 35.77 32.55
CA ARG A 9 12.28 35.70 33.97
C ARG A 9 12.96 34.36 34.27
N VAL A 10 14.29 34.41 34.27
CA VAL A 10 15.18 33.44 34.93
C VAL A 10 15.43 33.98 36.34
N ALA A 11 15.14 33.19 37.36
CA ALA A 11 15.70 33.39 38.70
C ALA A 11 16.06 32.04 39.31
N SER A 12 17.36 31.93 39.60
CA SER A 12 18.09 30.87 40.26
C SER A 12 17.67 30.65 41.71
N VAL A 13 17.48 29.40 42.12
CA VAL A 13 17.65 28.97 43.52
C VAL A 13 18.43 27.66 43.51
N ALA A 14 19.60 27.70 44.16
CA ALA A 14 20.51 26.58 44.36
C ALA A 14 20.08 25.71 45.58
N PRO A 15 20.65 24.49 45.74
CA PRO A 15 20.05 23.42 46.51
C PRO A 15 20.55 23.34 47.95
N THR A 16 19.65 22.95 48.84
CA THR A 16 19.88 22.38 50.18
C THR A 16 18.85 21.26 50.28
N GLY A 17 19.13 20.01 50.59
CA GLY A 17 19.99 19.42 51.60
C GLY A 17 19.22 18.17 52.05
N ALA A 18 19.89 17.04 52.16
CA ALA A 18 19.30 15.71 52.34
C ALA A 18 18.63 15.50 53.71
N GLU A 19 17.59 14.65 53.74
CA GLU A 19 17.17 13.73 54.82
C GLU A 19 16.07 12.82 54.23
N LEU A 20 16.33 11.53 53.94
CA LEU A 20 16.12 10.34 54.79
C LEU A 20 14.70 10.20 55.36
N GLU A 21 13.81 9.51 54.64
CA GLU A 21 12.66 8.74 55.14
C GLU A 21 12.28 7.71 54.04
N SER A 22 12.82 6.49 54.11
CA SER A 22 12.17 5.28 54.67
C SER A 22 10.95 4.77 53.89
N SER A 23 11.23 3.78 53.06
CA SER A 23 10.41 2.61 52.72
C SER A 23 9.05 2.45 53.41
N GLU A 24 7.96 2.87 52.76
CA GLU A 24 6.60 2.39 53.09
C GLU A 24 5.58 2.49 51.93
N VAL A 25 6.00 2.72 50.69
CA VAL A 25 5.06 3.02 49.57
C VAL A 25 4.69 1.79 48.71
N LYS A 26 5.23 0.60 48.99
CA LYS A 26 4.99 -0.59 48.14
C LYS A 26 3.84 -1.51 48.59
N GLU A 27 3.29 -1.35 49.79
CA GLU A 27 2.12 -2.12 50.24
C GLU A 27 0.78 -1.35 50.08
N GLU A 28 0.80 -0.01 49.99
CA GLU A 28 -0.46 0.75 49.86
C GLU A 28 -1.12 0.64 48.47
N ALA A 29 -0.35 0.31 47.42
CA ALA A 29 -0.90 0.15 46.06
C ALA A 29 -1.69 -1.17 45.87
N GLU A 30 -1.36 -2.23 46.61
CA GLU A 30 -2.15 -3.49 46.57
C GLU A 30 -3.41 -3.41 47.44
N VAL A 31 -3.40 -2.60 48.51
CA VAL A 31 -4.59 -2.36 49.35
C VAL A 31 -5.56 -1.38 48.69
N SER A 32 -5.07 -0.38 47.95
CA SER A 32 -5.91 0.60 47.24
C SER A 32 -6.79 -0.02 46.15
N PHE A 33 -6.31 -1.03 45.42
CA PHE A 33 -7.11 -1.67 44.37
C PHE A 33 -8.17 -2.64 44.93
N MET A 34 -7.94 -3.22 46.11
CA MET A 34 -8.92 -4.06 46.82
C MET A 34 -10.01 -3.21 47.51
N ALA A 35 -9.71 -1.98 47.91
CA ALA A 35 -10.65 -1.07 48.56
C ALA A 35 -11.72 -0.51 47.60
N GLU A 36 -11.36 -0.24 46.34
CA GLU A 36 -12.32 0.26 45.34
C GLU A 36 -13.34 -0.80 44.91
N ASP A 37 -13.00 -2.08 45.03
CA ASP A 37 -13.88 -3.20 44.68
C ASP A 37 -14.94 -3.52 45.75
N SER A 38 -14.70 -3.12 47.01
CA SER A 38 -15.70 -3.29 48.09
C SER A 38 -16.82 -2.26 48.02
N SER A 39 -16.54 -1.07 47.47
CA SER A 39 -17.48 0.06 47.37
C SER A 39 -18.66 -0.21 46.43
N LEU A 40 -18.45 -0.97 45.35
CA LEU A 40 -19.51 -1.23 44.35
C LEU A 40 -20.59 -2.20 44.87
N MET A 41 -20.23 -3.12 45.79
CA MET A 41 -21.13 -4.15 46.30
C MET A 41 -21.99 -3.69 47.49
N GLU A 42 -21.57 -2.65 48.23
CA GLU A 42 -22.40 -2.08 49.31
C GLU A 42 -23.65 -1.34 48.79
N SER A 43 -23.72 -1.04 47.49
CA SER A 43 -24.86 -0.34 46.88
C SER A 43 -26.08 -1.23 46.56
N VAL A 44 -26.00 -2.54 46.78
CA VAL A 44 -27.10 -3.51 46.51
C VAL A 44 -27.85 -3.91 47.81
N GLY A 45 -27.73 -3.09 48.86
CA GLY A 45 -28.41 -3.28 50.15
C GLY A 45 -29.93 -3.09 50.05
N GLY A 46 -30.67 -4.16 49.74
CA GLY A 46 -32.13 -4.16 49.81
C GLY A 46 -32.86 -5.40 49.31
N VAL A 47 -32.17 -6.41 48.78
CA VAL A 47 -32.82 -7.61 48.23
C VAL A 47 -32.52 -8.81 49.13
N ASN A 48 -33.55 -9.30 49.82
CA ASN A 48 -33.55 -10.50 50.69
C ASN A 48 -32.43 -11.51 50.38
N GLU A 49 -31.49 -11.61 51.32
CA GLU A 49 -30.34 -12.53 51.29
C GLU A 49 -30.80 -13.98 51.51
N GLY A 50 -31.39 -14.59 50.48
CA GLY A 50 -31.56 -16.03 50.44
C GLY A 50 -30.19 -16.73 50.32
N PRO A 51 -29.99 -17.92 50.90
CA PRO A 51 -28.71 -18.65 50.86
C PRO A 51 -28.18 -18.90 49.43
N LYS A 52 -29.07 -18.93 48.43
CA LYS A 52 -28.71 -19.04 47.00
C LYS A 52 -27.99 -17.82 46.44
N ASN A 53 -28.24 -16.62 46.98
CA ASN A 53 -27.54 -15.41 46.55
C ASN A 53 -26.10 -15.39 47.04
N LEU A 54 -25.83 -15.92 48.24
CA LEU A 54 -24.47 -16.04 48.78
C LEU A 54 -23.62 -17.01 47.93
N GLU A 55 -24.19 -18.14 47.51
CA GLU A 55 -23.50 -19.09 46.61
C GLU A 55 -23.19 -18.47 45.24
N LEU A 56 -24.10 -17.68 44.68
CA LEU A 56 -23.89 -16.99 43.41
C LEU A 56 -22.80 -15.91 43.51
N ILE A 57 -22.82 -15.10 44.58
CA ILE A 57 -21.78 -14.09 44.83
C ILE A 57 -20.41 -14.75 44.97
N ALA A 58 -20.32 -15.86 45.73
CA ALA A 58 -19.08 -16.62 45.88
C ALA A 58 -18.59 -17.22 44.55
N ALA A 59 -19.50 -17.72 43.69
CA ALA A 59 -19.15 -18.24 42.37
C ALA A 59 -18.61 -17.14 41.44
N ILE A 60 -19.24 -15.95 41.43
CA ILE A 60 -18.80 -14.79 40.64
C ILE A 60 -17.43 -14.31 41.11
N GLN A 61 -17.21 -14.23 42.42
CA GLN A 61 -15.89 -13.87 42.99
C GLN A 61 -14.82 -14.89 42.60
N ALA A 62 -15.11 -16.19 42.69
CA ALA A 62 -14.18 -17.24 42.29
C ALA A 62 -13.83 -17.16 40.78
N GLU A 63 -14.81 -16.89 39.93
CA GLU A 63 -14.58 -16.70 38.49
C GLU A 63 -13.74 -15.46 38.20
N ARG A 64 -14.01 -14.33 38.89
CA ARG A 64 -13.24 -13.09 38.78
C ARG A 64 -11.79 -13.29 39.24
N HIS A 65 -11.56 -13.98 40.35
CA HIS A 65 -10.21 -14.35 40.79
C HIS A 65 -9.52 -15.27 39.78
N GLY A 66 -10.25 -16.23 39.18
CA GLY A 66 -9.75 -17.09 38.12
C GLY A 66 -9.34 -16.32 36.86
N LEU A 67 -10.13 -15.32 36.44
CA LEU A 67 -9.80 -14.41 35.36
C LEU A 67 -8.56 -13.56 35.68
N GLY A 68 -8.50 -12.97 36.86
CA GLY A 68 -7.33 -12.20 37.31
C GLY A 68 -6.05 -13.03 37.32
N ALA A 69 -6.11 -14.28 37.77
CA ALA A 69 -4.98 -15.20 37.73
C ALA A 69 -4.55 -15.54 36.29
N ARG A 70 -5.49 -15.74 35.36
CA ARG A 70 -5.19 -15.95 33.93
C ARG A 70 -4.55 -14.73 33.29
N CYS A 71 -5.07 -13.53 33.55
CA CYS A 71 -4.50 -12.27 33.06
C CYS A 71 -3.07 -12.06 33.58
N ARG A 72 -2.80 -12.29 34.87
CA ARG A 72 -1.44 -12.23 35.43
C ARG A 72 -0.50 -13.24 34.78
N LYS A 73 -0.98 -14.46 34.49
CA LYS A 73 -0.18 -15.49 33.80
C LYS A 73 0.16 -15.08 32.36
N VAL A 74 -0.78 -14.49 31.64
CA VAL A 74 -0.52 -13.95 30.29
C VAL A 74 0.45 -12.78 30.36
N ALA A 75 0.25 -11.83 31.29
CA ALA A 75 1.16 -10.70 31.48
C ALA A 75 2.59 -11.15 31.81
N SER A 76 2.75 -12.11 32.74
CA SER A 76 4.05 -12.70 33.08
C SER A 76 4.68 -13.40 31.88
N TRP A 77 3.91 -14.19 31.13
CA TRP A 77 4.42 -14.85 29.92
C TRP A 77 4.87 -13.83 28.86
N THR A 78 4.08 -12.77 28.63
CA THR A 78 4.41 -11.70 27.70
C THR A 78 5.67 -10.96 28.14
N TYR A 79 5.79 -10.63 29.43
CA TYR A 79 6.97 -9.96 29.98
C TYR A 79 8.23 -10.81 29.79
N SER A 80 8.21 -12.08 30.20
CA SER A 80 9.34 -13.00 30.00
C SER A 80 9.70 -13.17 28.52
N ARG A 81 8.71 -13.13 27.62
CA ARG A 81 8.97 -13.23 26.18
C ARG A 81 9.63 -11.97 25.63
N LEU A 82 9.19 -10.79 26.06
CA LEU A 82 9.79 -9.51 25.67
C LEU A 82 11.22 -9.39 26.21
N GLU A 83 11.46 -9.81 27.44
CA GLU A 83 12.79 -9.86 28.05
C GLU A 83 13.74 -10.80 27.29
N GLN A 84 13.25 -11.98 26.88
CA GLN A 84 14.02 -12.89 26.04
C GLN A 84 14.35 -12.27 24.68
N MET A 85 13.39 -11.62 24.02
CA MET A 85 13.62 -10.95 22.74
C MET A 85 14.63 -9.81 22.88
N ARG A 86 14.53 -9.00 23.94
CA ARG A 86 15.49 -7.95 24.25
C ARG A 86 16.91 -8.52 24.39
N SER A 87 17.08 -9.57 25.19
CA SER A 87 18.38 -10.23 25.36
C SER A 87 18.95 -10.75 24.03
N GLN A 88 18.10 -11.24 23.12
CA GLN A 88 18.53 -11.67 21.78
C GLN A 88 18.96 -10.49 20.90
N TYR A 89 18.24 -9.37 20.95
CA TYR A 89 18.62 -8.16 20.23
C TYR A 89 19.94 -7.59 20.74
N ASP A 90 20.12 -7.51 22.06
CA ASP A 90 21.36 -7.02 22.67
C ASP A 90 22.56 -7.90 22.25
N GLU A 91 22.37 -9.21 22.15
CA GLU A 91 23.40 -10.13 21.65
C GLU A 91 23.73 -9.87 20.17
N ILE A 92 22.71 -9.64 19.33
CA ILE A 92 22.91 -9.33 17.91
C ILE A 92 23.66 -8.00 17.74
N PHE A 93 23.26 -6.95 18.46
CA PHE A 93 23.92 -5.65 18.41
C PHE A 93 25.37 -5.76 18.88
N LYS A 94 25.62 -6.50 19.96
CA LYS A 94 26.99 -6.77 20.43
C LYS A 94 27.84 -7.48 19.37
N ARG A 95 27.30 -8.49 18.69
CA ARG A 95 28.00 -9.18 17.60
C ARG A 95 28.28 -8.25 16.42
N MET A 96 27.34 -7.35 16.10
CA MET A 96 27.52 -6.35 15.05
C MET A 96 28.60 -5.33 15.42
N ASP A 97 28.62 -4.84 16.66
CA ASP A 97 29.66 -3.94 17.16
C ASP A 97 31.04 -4.60 17.17
N ASP A 98 31.12 -5.85 17.61
CA ASP A 98 32.36 -6.63 17.59
C ASP A 98 32.84 -6.85 16.13
N TRP A 99 31.91 -7.07 15.20
CA TRP A 99 32.22 -7.15 13.77
C TRP A 99 32.76 -5.83 13.22
N ILE A 100 32.11 -4.69 13.49
CA ILE A 100 32.59 -3.37 13.07
C ILE A 100 33.99 -3.11 13.63
N LYS A 101 34.21 -3.39 14.92
CA LYS A 101 35.53 -3.23 15.56
C LYS A 101 36.59 -4.10 14.91
N ASN A 102 36.29 -5.37 14.64
CA ASN A 102 37.22 -6.29 13.98
C ASN A 102 37.51 -5.86 12.54
N ARG A 103 36.49 -5.43 11.80
CA ARG A 103 36.63 -4.95 10.42
C ARG A 103 37.50 -3.71 10.35
N VAL A 104 37.23 -2.71 11.20
CA VAL A 104 38.04 -1.49 11.31
C VAL A 104 39.49 -1.83 11.69
N LYS A 105 39.69 -2.81 12.57
CA LYS A 105 41.03 -3.28 12.93
C LYS A 105 41.75 -3.91 11.73
N GLU A 106 41.11 -4.82 11.00
CA GLU A 106 41.66 -5.47 9.80
C GLU A 106 41.98 -4.46 8.69
N GLU A 107 41.09 -3.51 8.43
CA GLU A 107 41.31 -2.45 7.43
C GLU A 107 42.49 -1.57 7.83
N ASN A 108 42.60 -1.18 9.10
CA ASN A 108 43.74 -0.42 9.59
C ASN A 108 45.04 -1.22 9.52
N GLU A 109 45.03 -2.53 9.77
CA GLU A 109 46.20 -3.39 9.58
C GLU A 109 46.60 -3.50 8.10
N ALA A 110 45.64 -3.66 7.19
CA ALA A 110 45.89 -3.69 5.74
C ALA A 110 46.44 -2.36 5.22
N ILE A 111 45.95 -1.22 5.74
CA ILE A 111 46.49 0.12 5.43
C ILE A 111 47.94 0.21 5.90
N LYS A 112 48.24 -0.22 7.13
CA LYS A 112 49.61 -0.22 7.68
C LYS A 112 50.56 -1.11 6.86
N GLU A 113 50.11 -2.30 6.46
CA GLU A 113 50.89 -3.21 5.61
C GLU A 113 51.16 -2.58 4.23
N THR A 114 50.14 -1.96 3.63
CA THR A 114 50.28 -1.24 2.35
C THR A 114 51.26 -0.08 2.47
N GLU A 115 51.16 0.71 3.55
CA GLU A 115 52.08 1.80 3.83
C GLU A 115 53.52 1.30 4.03
N GLN A 116 53.71 0.19 4.75
CA GLN A 116 55.01 -0.44 4.94
C GLN A 116 55.60 -0.92 3.60
N LEU A 117 54.79 -1.53 2.74
CA LEU A 117 55.19 -1.92 1.39
C LEU A 117 55.64 -0.71 0.57
N LEU A 118 54.89 0.39 0.61
CA LEU A 118 55.24 1.65 -0.06
C LEU A 118 56.56 2.25 0.46
N ARG A 119 56.74 2.30 1.79
CA ARG A 119 57.94 2.83 2.43
C ARG A 119 59.19 1.97 2.22
N SER A 120 59.04 0.66 2.00
CA SER A 120 60.17 -0.25 1.81
C SER A 120 61.01 0.01 0.54
N GLY A 121 60.61 0.95 -0.32
CA GLY A 121 61.36 1.34 -1.51
C GLY A 121 61.38 0.28 -2.62
N HIS A 122 60.77 -0.89 -2.40
CA HIS A 122 60.67 -1.99 -3.37
C HIS A 122 59.71 -1.72 -4.55
N TRP A 123 59.27 -0.46 -4.68
CA TRP A 123 58.39 0.05 -5.73
C TRP A 123 59.14 0.72 -6.90
N GLN A 124 60.45 0.96 -6.79
CA GLN A 124 61.22 1.46 -7.93
C GLN A 124 61.37 0.37 -8.99
N ASP A 125 60.87 0.69 -10.18
CA ASP A 125 60.76 -0.17 -11.34
C ASP A 125 62.11 -0.76 -11.79
N GLU A 126 62.19 -2.09 -11.86
CA GLU A 126 63.20 -2.78 -12.70
C GLU A 126 62.90 -2.62 -14.21
N GLU A 127 62.25 -1.54 -14.66
CA GLU A 127 61.97 -1.28 -16.08
C GLU A 127 63.02 -0.43 -16.80
N GLU A 128 64.02 0.13 -16.11
CA GLU A 128 65.06 0.92 -16.79
C GLU A 128 66.11 0.07 -17.56
N GLY A 129 66.02 -1.26 -17.53
CA GLY A 129 67.04 -2.16 -18.09
C GLY A 129 66.85 -2.67 -19.53
N ARG A 130 65.71 -2.43 -20.21
CA ARG A 130 65.47 -3.00 -21.56
C ARG A 130 65.31 -1.93 -22.63
N SER A 131 66.38 -1.17 -22.80
CA SER A 131 66.62 -0.39 -24.01
C SER A 131 66.91 -1.33 -25.20
N LEU A 132 66.22 -1.04 -26.32
CA LEU A 132 66.64 -1.22 -27.71
C LEU A 132 66.83 -2.64 -28.25
N SER A 133 65.81 -3.15 -28.95
CA SER A 133 66.03 -3.83 -30.24
C SER A 133 64.81 -3.74 -31.16
N ARG A 134 65.06 -3.09 -32.31
CA ARG A 134 64.21 -2.95 -33.49
C ARG A 134 63.67 -4.32 -33.96
N SER A 135 62.44 -4.35 -34.48
CA SER A 135 62.23 -4.86 -35.85
C SER A 135 60.81 -4.60 -36.36
N THR A 136 60.79 -3.99 -37.54
CA THR A 136 59.73 -3.90 -38.53
C THR A 136 59.05 -5.23 -38.86
N THR A 137 57.72 -5.25 -39.04
CA THR A 137 57.04 -5.50 -40.33
C THR A 137 55.52 -5.66 -40.19
N LEU A 138 54.81 -5.09 -41.15
CA LEU A 138 53.37 -5.28 -41.39
C LEU A 138 53.01 -6.75 -41.62
N ARG A 139 51.86 -7.21 -41.08
CA ARG A 139 50.79 -7.87 -41.86
C ARG A 139 49.51 -8.16 -41.04
N LYS A 140 48.45 -7.47 -41.48
CA LYS A 140 47.10 -7.92 -41.87
C LYS A 140 46.41 -9.09 -41.12
N SER A 141 45.21 -8.76 -40.64
CA SER A 141 43.97 -9.56 -40.44
C SER A 141 43.96 -10.70 -39.42
N HIS A 142 43.24 -10.50 -38.31
CA HIS A 142 42.02 -11.26 -38.02
C HIS A 142 41.28 -10.66 -36.81
N THR A 143 39.98 -10.44 -36.97
CA THR A 143 39.00 -10.18 -35.91
C THR A 143 38.89 -11.41 -35.01
N GLY A 144 39.55 -11.37 -33.87
CA GLY A 144 39.45 -12.35 -32.79
C GLY A 144 39.41 -11.62 -31.46
N HIS A 145 38.41 -11.94 -30.66
CA HIS A 145 38.13 -11.40 -29.33
C HIS A 145 39.32 -11.65 -28.38
N LEU A 146 40.30 -10.76 -28.35
CA LEU A 146 41.45 -10.84 -27.44
C LEU A 146 41.15 -10.08 -26.15
N LYS A 147 40.95 -10.84 -25.07
CA LYS A 147 41.10 -10.32 -23.70
C LYS A 147 42.54 -9.81 -23.56
N PRO A 148 42.76 -8.58 -23.05
CA PRO A 148 44.11 -8.08 -22.84
C PRO A 148 44.82 -8.93 -21.77
N ALA A 149 45.87 -9.64 -22.18
CA ALA A 149 46.74 -10.38 -21.27
C ALA A 149 47.61 -9.39 -20.48
N LEU A 150 47.12 -8.96 -19.31
CA LEU A 150 47.91 -8.27 -18.28
C LEU A 150 48.86 -9.27 -17.59
N SER A 151 49.90 -9.73 -18.30
CA SER A 151 50.92 -10.65 -17.76
C SER A 151 52.29 -9.99 -17.56
N SER A 152 52.36 -8.67 -17.40
CA SER A 152 53.60 -8.02 -16.93
C SER A 152 53.77 -8.25 -15.42
N ALA A 153 55.02 -8.27 -14.93
CA ALA A 153 55.32 -8.35 -13.51
C ALA A 153 54.63 -7.22 -12.71
N ALA A 154 54.49 -6.04 -13.32
CA ALA A 154 53.69 -4.93 -12.78
C ALA A 154 52.20 -5.28 -12.63
N GLY A 155 51.62 -6.05 -13.58
CA GLY A 155 50.24 -6.54 -13.50
C GLY A 155 50.00 -7.62 -12.44
N LYS A 156 51.04 -8.36 -12.03
CA LYS A 156 50.98 -9.28 -10.88
C LYS A 156 51.06 -8.50 -9.55
N ARG A 157 51.99 -7.54 -9.44
CA ARG A 157 52.13 -6.67 -8.26
C ARG A 157 50.89 -5.81 -7.99
N ARG A 158 50.30 -5.22 -9.04
CA ARG A 158 49.03 -4.48 -8.95
C ARG A 158 47.87 -5.38 -8.52
N ARG A 159 47.87 -6.66 -8.94
CA ARG A 159 46.89 -7.66 -8.48
C ARG A 159 47.11 -8.05 -7.02
N ASP A 160 48.34 -8.16 -6.56
CA ASP A 160 48.63 -8.54 -5.18
C ASP A 160 48.28 -7.39 -4.22
N VAL A 161 48.52 -6.13 -4.59
CA VAL A 161 48.03 -4.95 -3.85
C VAL A 161 46.51 -4.85 -3.88
N LEU A 162 45.87 -5.09 -5.03
CA LEU A 162 44.41 -5.13 -5.12
C LEU A 162 43.80 -6.29 -4.32
N LYS A 163 44.49 -7.43 -4.17
CA LYS A 163 44.02 -8.53 -3.30
C LYS A 163 44.05 -8.18 -1.82
N VAL A 164 44.97 -7.31 -1.40
CA VAL A 164 45.03 -6.78 -0.01
C VAL A 164 43.94 -5.73 0.20
N ILE A 165 43.63 -4.93 -0.83
CA ILE A 165 42.64 -3.83 -0.75
C ILE A 165 41.20 -4.32 -0.95
N VAL A 166 40.96 -5.38 -1.72
CA VAL A 166 39.61 -5.92 -1.93
C VAL A 166 39.12 -6.52 -0.60
N PRO A 167 38.05 -5.97 0.01
CA PRO A 167 37.42 -6.54 1.18
C PRO A 167 37.12 -8.02 0.91
N LYS A 168 37.50 -8.93 1.82
CA LYS A 168 36.92 -10.28 1.82
C LYS A 168 35.41 -10.10 1.92
N THR A 169 34.70 -10.32 0.81
CA THR A 169 33.24 -10.21 0.75
C THR A 169 32.64 -11.21 1.74
N LEU A 170 31.72 -10.72 2.56
CA LEU A 170 31.07 -11.49 3.62
C LEU A 170 30.51 -12.82 3.10
N ASP A 171 30.75 -13.88 3.86
CA ASP A 171 30.00 -15.12 3.74
C ASP A 171 28.69 -14.94 4.52
N VAL A 172 27.60 -14.70 3.80
CA VAL A 172 26.27 -14.39 4.35
C VAL A 172 25.75 -15.53 5.24
N ASP A 173 26.23 -16.75 5.00
CA ASP A 173 25.78 -17.97 5.68
C ASP A 173 26.34 -18.12 7.10
N VAL A 174 27.41 -17.40 7.46
CA VAL A 174 28.01 -17.44 8.82
C VAL A 174 27.17 -16.65 9.84
N TYR A 175 26.27 -15.76 9.38
CA TYR A 175 25.59 -14.79 10.25
C TYR A 175 24.07 -14.76 10.13
N SER A 176 23.48 -15.78 9.50
CA SER A 176 22.04 -15.99 9.61
C SER A 176 21.70 -16.23 11.10
N PRO A 177 20.76 -15.48 11.69
CA PRO A 177 20.37 -15.71 13.07
C PRO A 177 19.91 -17.18 13.22
N PRO A 178 20.28 -17.88 14.30
CA PRO A 178 19.82 -19.25 14.51
C PRO A 178 18.29 -19.26 14.44
N GLU A 179 17.72 -20.20 13.68
CA GLU A 179 16.28 -20.35 13.56
C GLU A 179 15.67 -20.41 14.96
N LEU A 180 14.66 -19.58 15.19
CA LEU A 180 13.94 -19.51 16.47
C LEU A 180 13.20 -20.84 16.69
N PHE A 181 13.84 -21.79 17.36
CA PHE A 181 13.18 -22.98 17.88
C PHE A 181 12.31 -22.58 19.07
N VAL A 182 11.06 -22.24 18.79
CA VAL A 182 10.03 -22.14 19.81
C VAL A 182 9.70 -23.56 20.23
N THR A 183 10.28 -24.03 21.33
CA THR A 183 9.79 -25.21 22.05
C THR A 183 8.36 -24.90 22.46
N ALA A 184 7.40 -25.38 21.66
CA ALA A 184 5.98 -25.28 21.98
C ALA A 184 5.80 -25.83 23.40
N ALA A 185 5.45 -24.94 24.33
CA ALA A 185 5.16 -25.33 25.70
C ALA A 185 4.14 -26.46 25.66
N SER A 186 4.54 -27.61 26.20
CA SER A 186 3.72 -28.79 26.35
C SER A 186 2.39 -28.39 26.97
N ARG A 187 1.31 -28.56 26.19
CA ARG A 187 -0.06 -28.41 26.69
C ARG A 187 -0.20 -29.25 27.97
N PRO A 188 -0.75 -28.71 29.06
CA PRO A 188 -1.08 -29.52 30.23
C PRO A 188 -2.14 -30.54 29.80
N GLY A 189 -1.76 -31.82 29.88
CA GLY A 189 -2.58 -32.94 29.44
C GLY A 189 -3.85 -33.06 30.27
N THR A 190 -5.00 -32.98 29.62
CA THR A 190 -6.27 -33.48 30.17
C THR A 190 -6.29 -34.99 29.97
N SER A 191 -5.93 -35.69 31.04
CA SER A 191 -6.12 -37.14 31.20
C SER A 191 -7.61 -37.45 31.35
N ALA A 192 -8.19 -38.16 30.37
CA ALA A 192 -9.38 -38.96 30.60
C ALA A 192 -9.32 -40.22 29.71
N SER A 193 -9.13 -41.34 30.41
CA SER A 193 -9.11 -42.73 29.97
C SER A 193 -10.44 -43.20 29.37
N GLY A 194 -10.39 -44.07 28.35
CA GLY A 194 -11.53 -44.90 27.95
C GLY A 194 -11.37 -45.61 26.60
N ALA A 195 -10.93 -46.86 26.62
CA ALA A 195 -10.75 -47.80 25.49
C ALA A 195 -12.00 -47.92 24.56
N ARG A 196 -11.91 -48.23 23.26
CA ARG A 196 -11.42 -49.48 22.63
C ARG A 196 -11.35 -49.32 21.07
N PRO A 197 -10.62 -50.18 20.34
CA PRO A 197 -10.39 -50.04 18.89
C PRO A 197 -11.12 -51.10 18.05
N VAL A 198 -11.93 -50.74 17.04
CA VAL A 198 -12.27 -51.66 15.92
C VAL A 198 -12.61 -50.91 14.62
N SER A 199 -11.84 -51.26 13.58
CA SER A 199 -12.08 -51.34 12.13
C SER A 199 -12.69 -50.20 11.28
N ARG A 200 -11.85 -49.71 10.36
CA ARG A 200 -12.06 -49.58 8.90
C ARG A 200 -13.50 -49.62 8.37
N GLN A 201 -13.94 -48.47 7.86
CA GLN A 201 -14.64 -48.28 6.57
C GLN A 201 -14.44 -46.79 6.20
N SER A 202 -13.51 -46.45 5.30
CA SER A 202 -13.80 -46.20 3.89
C SER A 202 -15.11 -45.44 3.65
N GLY A 203 -15.10 -44.14 3.99
CA GLY A 203 -16.06 -43.17 3.50
C GLY A 203 -15.31 -41.87 3.27
N ASN A 204 -15.42 -41.31 2.05
CA ASN A 204 -14.87 -40.03 1.60
C ASN A 204 -15.47 -38.85 2.40
N SER A 205 -15.19 -38.80 3.69
CA SER A 205 -15.38 -37.63 4.53
C SER A 205 -14.26 -36.66 4.19
N ARG A 206 -14.52 -35.72 3.28
CA ARG A 206 -13.78 -34.45 3.23
C ARG A 206 -13.71 -33.94 4.66
N ARG A 207 -12.53 -34.04 5.29
CA ARG A 207 -12.29 -33.33 6.54
C ARG A 207 -12.66 -31.87 6.26
N PRO A 208 -13.55 -31.23 7.06
CA PRO A 208 -13.66 -29.79 6.98
C PRO A 208 -12.25 -29.28 7.25
N GLY A 209 -11.64 -28.68 6.22
CA GLY A 209 -10.39 -27.96 6.41
C GLY A 209 -10.59 -26.94 7.52
N PRO A 210 -9.53 -26.54 8.23
CA PRO A 210 -9.65 -25.50 9.25
C PRO A 210 -10.39 -24.31 8.62
N VAL A 211 -11.57 -24.00 9.19
CA VAL A 211 -12.36 -22.83 8.83
C VAL A 211 -11.42 -21.66 9.05
N LEU A 212 -10.92 -21.03 7.99
CA LEU A 212 -9.97 -19.92 8.06
C LEU A 212 -10.70 -18.70 8.63
N PRO A 213 -10.56 -18.37 9.94
CA PRO A 213 -11.23 -17.23 10.57
C PRO A 213 -10.54 -15.90 10.23
N GLU A 214 -9.70 -15.89 9.20
CA GLU A 214 -8.74 -14.84 8.91
C GLU A 214 -9.18 -13.89 7.79
N ARG A 215 -10.36 -14.11 7.20
CA ARG A 215 -10.85 -13.32 6.06
C ARG A 215 -12.03 -12.45 6.42
N TRP A 216 -12.15 -11.32 5.71
CA TRP A 216 -13.35 -10.50 5.77
C TRP A 216 -14.57 -11.30 5.28
N THR A 217 -15.53 -11.50 6.18
CA THR A 217 -16.84 -12.02 5.79
C THR A 217 -17.59 -10.94 5.02
N GLN A 218 -18.59 -11.35 4.24
CA GLN A 218 -19.42 -10.40 3.52
C GLN A 218 -20.11 -9.45 4.51
N GLU A 219 -20.65 -9.97 5.62
CA GLU A 219 -21.28 -9.18 6.69
C GLU A 219 -20.35 -8.12 7.29
N MET A 220 -19.07 -8.46 7.51
CA MET A 220 -18.08 -7.50 7.99
C MET A 220 -17.90 -6.35 6.99
N LEU A 221 -17.74 -6.67 5.70
CA LEU A 221 -17.57 -5.67 4.63
C LEU A 221 -18.82 -4.79 4.49
N TRP A 222 -20.01 -5.38 4.58
CA TRP A 222 -21.28 -4.67 4.57
C TRP A 222 -21.43 -3.71 5.73
N GLY A 223 -21.11 -4.17 6.94
CA GLY A 223 -21.13 -3.30 8.09
C GLY A 223 -20.15 -2.13 7.93
N LEU A 224 -18.96 -2.39 7.38
CA LEU A 224 -17.95 -1.35 7.17
C LEU A 224 -18.45 -0.31 6.15
N LEU A 225 -19.00 -0.78 5.04
CA LEU A 225 -19.62 0.07 4.03
C LEU A 225 -20.72 0.93 4.64
N ALA A 226 -21.67 0.33 5.37
CA ALA A 226 -22.76 1.03 6.04
C ALA A 226 -22.25 2.11 7.01
N ARG A 227 -21.26 1.77 7.84
CA ARG A 227 -20.68 2.74 8.79
C ARG A 227 -19.98 3.90 8.09
N LEU A 228 -19.24 3.63 7.00
CA LEU A 228 -18.56 4.69 6.25
C LEU A 228 -19.54 5.59 5.51
N SER A 229 -20.62 5.03 4.97
CA SER A 229 -21.66 5.79 4.28
C SER A 229 -22.53 6.63 5.23
N ASP A 230 -22.79 6.14 6.45
CA ASP A 230 -23.49 6.92 7.48
C ASP A 230 -22.69 8.16 7.92
N LEU A 231 -21.35 8.06 7.93
CA LEU A 231 -20.47 9.14 8.36
C LEU A 231 -20.07 10.08 7.21
N GLU A 232 -19.87 9.53 6.01
CA GLU A 232 -19.42 10.28 4.83
C GLU A 232 -20.31 9.96 3.62
N PRO A 233 -21.36 10.75 3.40
CA PRO A 233 -22.24 10.55 2.26
C PRO A 233 -21.59 10.92 0.92
N SER A 234 -20.40 11.51 0.93
CA SER A 234 -19.72 11.94 -0.30
C SER A 234 -19.00 10.79 -1.04
N GLY A 235 -18.87 9.62 -0.41
CA GLY A 235 -17.99 8.54 -0.88
C GLY A 235 -16.50 8.80 -0.67
N ILE A 236 -16.18 9.89 0.03
CA ILE A 236 -14.83 10.32 0.35
C ILE A 236 -14.75 10.47 1.84
N CYS A 237 -13.76 9.82 2.43
CA CYS A 237 -13.51 9.98 3.85
C CYS A 237 -12.14 10.57 4.09
N GLN A 238 -12.07 11.42 5.12
CA GLN A 238 -10.77 11.83 5.65
C GLN A 238 -10.02 10.60 6.17
N PRO A 239 -8.71 10.50 5.99
CA PRO A 239 -7.89 9.39 6.47
C PRO A 239 -8.08 9.12 7.96
N GLN A 240 -8.22 10.19 8.75
CA GLN A 240 -8.45 10.13 10.19
C GLN A 240 -9.80 9.47 10.50
N LEU A 241 -10.82 9.77 9.69
CA LEU A 241 -12.13 9.18 9.84
C LEU A 241 -12.14 7.70 9.44
N LEU A 242 -11.50 7.34 8.32
CA LEU A 242 -11.34 5.94 7.93
C LEU A 242 -10.62 5.15 9.03
N ARG A 243 -9.52 5.71 9.55
CA ARG A 243 -8.78 5.14 10.67
C ARG A 243 -9.68 4.99 11.89
N GLN A 244 -10.44 6.02 12.26
CA GLN A 244 -11.36 5.97 13.39
C GLN A 244 -12.36 4.84 13.22
N VAL A 245 -13.00 4.71 12.06
CA VAL A 245 -13.98 3.64 11.78
C VAL A 245 -13.34 2.25 11.90
N LEU A 246 -12.13 2.07 11.38
CA LEU A 246 -11.40 0.81 11.51
C LEU A 246 -11.02 0.51 12.96
N LEU A 247 -10.64 1.52 13.74
CA LEU A 247 -10.31 1.38 15.16
C LEU A 247 -11.55 1.08 16.02
N GLU A 248 -12.66 1.78 15.80
CA GLU A 248 -13.94 1.50 16.45
C GLU A 248 -14.34 0.03 16.24
N ARG A 249 -14.23 -0.44 14.99
CA ARG A 249 -14.48 -1.84 14.64
C ARG A 249 -13.52 -2.82 15.30
N ARG A 250 -12.23 -2.47 15.37
CA ARG A 250 -11.22 -3.27 16.06
C ARG A 250 -11.49 -3.38 17.55
N HIS A 251 -11.85 -2.29 18.21
CA HIS A 251 -12.18 -2.30 19.63
C HIS A 251 -13.46 -3.10 19.89
N ALA A 252 -14.47 -2.98 19.03
CA ALA A 252 -15.67 -3.80 19.12
C ALA A 252 -15.38 -5.31 18.94
N ALA A 253 -14.46 -5.68 18.04
CA ALA A 253 -14.02 -7.06 17.83
C ALA A 253 -13.22 -7.66 19.00
N LEU A 254 -12.60 -6.81 19.84
CA LEU A 254 -11.94 -7.25 21.08
C LEU A 254 -12.94 -7.53 22.21
N GLY A 255 -14.17 -7.04 22.08
CA GLY A 255 -15.26 -7.40 22.99
C GLY A 255 -15.69 -8.85 22.77
N PHE A 256 -16.03 -9.55 23.86
CA PHE A 256 -16.43 -10.97 23.83
C PHE A 256 -17.70 -11.27 23.00
N GLU A 257 -18.42 -10.25 22.54
CA GLU A 257 -19.75 -10.41 21.94
C GLU A 257 -19.79 -10.29 20.41
N ASN A 258 -18.70 -9.89 19.74
CA ASN A 258 -18.80 -9.54 18.31
C ASN A 258 -17.68 -10.14 17.44
N GLU A 259 -17.77 -11.46 17.18
CA GLU A 259 -16.93 -12.14 16.17
C GLU A 259 -17.16 -11.63 14.73
N GLN A 260 -18.21 -10.83 14.51
CA GLN A 260 -18.67 -10.40 13.18
C GLN A 260 -18.12 -9.03 12.71
N VAL A 261 -17.12 -8.46 13.38
CA VAL A 261 -16.71 -7.06 13.09
C VAL A 261 -15.45 -6.96 12.22
N LEU A 262 -14.43 -7.77 12.50
CA LEU A 262 -13.16 -7.78 11.78
C LEU A 262 -12.52 -9.19 11.80
N PRO A 263 -11.68 -9.52 10.80
CA PRO A 263 -10.87 -10.73 10.87
C PRO A 263 -9.82 -10.65 11.99
N VAL A 264 -9.48 -11.81 12.55
CA VAL A 264 -8.47 -11.91 13.63
C VAL A 264 -7.12 -11.33 13.21
N SER A 265 -6.73 -11.56 11.96
CA SER A 265 -5.48 -11.06 11.36
C SER A 265 -5.40 -9.53 11.37
N TRP A 266 -6.53 -8.84 11.23
CA TRP A 266 -6.62 -7.38 11.32
C TRP A 266 -6.58 -6.92 12.77
N VAL A 267 -7.34 -7.56 13.65
CA VAL A 267 -7.40 -7.20 15.09
C VAL A 267 -6.02 -7.25 15.74
N GLN A 268 -5.21 -8.25 15.38
CA GLN A 268 -3.86 -8.45 15.90
C GLN A 268 -2.83 -7.44 15.36
N ARG A 269 -3.14 -6.63 14.34
CA ARG A 269 -2.17 -5.66 13.81
C ARG A 269 -1.92 -4.49 14.78
N PRO A 270 -0.67 -3.99 14.83
CA PRO A 270 -0.34 -2.76 15.54
C PRO A 270 -1.14 -1.56 15.01
N LEU A 271 -1.43 -0.58 15.88
CA LEU A 271 -2.20 0.61 15.51
C LEU A 271 -1.56 1.43 14.39
N VAL A 272 -0.23 1.45 14.29
CA VAL A 272 0.49 2.17 13.23
C VAL A 272 0.21 1.58 11.84
N VAL A 273 -0.09 0.29 11.73
CA VAL A 273 -0.45 -0.33 10.43
C VAL A 273 -1.73 0.29 9.86
N TYR A 274 -2.72 0.57 10.71
CA TYR A 274 -3.96 1.25 10.29
C TYR A 274 -3.69 2.69 9.83
N HIS A 275 -2.74 3.38 10.48
CA HIS A 275 -2.31 4.70 10.06
C HIS A 275 -1.59 4.67 8.71
N LEU A 276 -0.67 3.72 8.52
CA LEU A 276 0.02 3.48 7.25
C LEU A 276 -0.98 3.14 6.15
N LEU A 277 -1.94 2.25 6.41
CA LEU A 277 -3.01 1.91 5.47
C LEU A 277 -3.78 3.15 5.00
N CYS A 278 -4.28 3.96 5.94
CA CYS A 278 -5.06 5.15 5.56
C CYS A 278 -4.21 6.17 4.79
N ARG A 279 -2.93 6.32 5.15
CA ARG A 279 -1.99 7.22 4.46
C ARG A 279 -1.62 6.74 3.06
N THR A 280 -1.41 5.44 2.88
CA THR A 280 -1.10 4.86 1.56
C THR A 280 -2.29 4.94 0.60
N MET A 281 -3.49 5.10 1.16
CA MET A 281 -4.69 5.46 0.42
C MET A 281 -4.82 6.97 0.12
N LEU A 282 -3.75 7.76 0.17
CA LEU A 282 -3.77 9.21 -0.11
C LEU A 282 -2.78 9.68 -1.19
N GLU A 283 -2.20 8.78 -1.96
CA GLU A 283 -1.16 9.20 -2.92
C GLU A 283 -1.72 9.54 -4.32
N PRO A 284 -1.18 10.58 -4.99
CA PRO A 284 -0.09 11.47 -4.56
C PRO A 284 -0.58 12.59 -3.61
N ALA A 285 0.35 13.16 -2.85
CA ALA A 285 0.10 14.28 -1.94
C ALA A 285 -0.40 15.58 -2.60
N TRP A 286 -0.56 15.59 -3.93
CA TRP A 286 -0.98 16.74 -4.73
C TRP A 286 -2.26 16.39 -5.49
N GLY A 287 -3.40 16.87 -4.97
CA GLY A 287 -4.72 16.65 -5.58
C GLY A 287 -5.44 15.41 -5.01
N ALA A 288 -6.62 15.64 -4.43
CA ALA A 288 -7.47 14.72 -3.64
C ALA A 288 -6.96 14.40 -2.22
N ALA A 289 -7.38 15.19 -1.24
CA ALA A 289 -7.00 15.03 0.18
C ALA A 289 -7.77 13.92 0.93
N GLY A 290 -8.55 13.09 0.23
CA GLY A 290 -9.44 12.10 0.83
C GLY A 290 -9.26 10.69 0.26
N VAL A 291 -9.72 9.71 1.03
CA VAL A 291 -9.71 8.30 0.63
C VAL A 291 -11.00 7.99 -0.13
N ASP A 292 -10.87 7.51 -1.37
CA ASP A 292 -11.99 6.96 -2.14
C ASP A 292 -12.48 5.67 -1.47
N VAL A 293 -13.67 5.73 -0.87
CA VAL A 293 -14.25 4.60 -0.13
C VAL A 293 -14.57 3.44 -1.07
N THR A 294 -14.96 3.72 -2.32
CA THR A 294 -15.25 2.69 -3.33
C THR A 294 -13.97 1.93 -3.65
N GLU A 295 -12.88 2.65 -3.95
CA GLU A 295 -11.58 2.02 -4.24
C GLU A 295 -11.05 1.23 -3.05
N PHE A 296 -11.15 1.80 -1.84
CA PHE A 296 -10.72 1.13 -0.62
C PHE A 296 -11.44 -0.20 -0.40
N LEU A 297 -12.77 -0.23 -0.52
CA LEU A 297 -13.56 -1.44 -0.33
C LEU A 297 -13.31 -2.47 -1.44
N LEU A 298 -13.11 -2.04 -2.69
CA LEU A 298 -12.74 -2.94 -3.78
C LEU A 298 -11.35 -3.55 -3.54
N ALA A 299 -10.37 -2.74 -3.16
CA ALA A 299 -9.02 -3.21 -2.84
C ALA A 299 -9.04 -4.22 -1.69
N LEU A 300 -9.79 -3.93 -0.63
CA LEU A 300 -9.99 -4.84 0.51
C LEU A 300 -10.65 -6.16 0.08
N THR A 301 -11.70 -6.08 -0.75
CA THR A 301 -12.43 -7.27 -1.24
C THR A 301 -11.52 -8.19 -2.05
N HIS A 302 -10.75 -7.63 -2.98
CA HIS A 302 -9.83 -8.38 -3.83
C HIS A 302 -8.71 -9.02 -3.02
N HIS A 303 -8.10 -8.25 -2.12
CA HIS A 303 -7.01 -8.70 -1.26
C HIS A 303 -7.43 -9.89 -0.38
N GLU A 304 -8.52 -9.75 0.37
CA GLU A 304 -8.93 -10.72 1.40
C GLU A 304 -9.59 -11.98 0.84
N ASN A 305 -10.22 -11.88 -0.33
CA ASN A 305 -10.86 -13.02 -0.98
C ASN A 305 -9.94 -13.73 -1.98
N TRP A 306 -8.69 -13.28 -2.12
CA TRP A 306 -7.72 -13.78 -3.10
C TRP A 306 -8.27 -13.76 -4.52
N ILE A 307 -9.05 -12.73 -4.84
CA ILE A 307 -9.57 -12.52 -6.18
C ILE A 307 -8.55 -11.66 -6.90
N ALA A 308 -7.94 -12.21 -7.95
CA ALA A 308 -7.07 -11.44 -8.81
C ALA A 308 -7.82 -10.22 -9.35
N TRP A 309 -7.16 -9.08 -9.36
CA TRP A 309 -7.68 -7.90 -10.03
C TRP A 309 -7.88 -8.21 -11.52
N PRO A 310 -8.96 -7.74 -12.18
CA PRO A 310 -9.19 -8.04 -13.59
C PRO A 310 -7.98 -7.64 -14.44
N ASN A 311 -7.49 -8.59 -15.24
CA ASN A 311 -6.40 -8.32 -16.16
C ASN A 311 -6.95 -7.62 -17.42
N ARG A 312 -6.03 -7.20 -18.31
CA ARG A 312 -6.40 -6.50 -19.54
C ARG A 312 -7.34 -7.31 -20.43
N GLU A 313 -7.07 -8.60 -20.60
CA GLU A 313 -7.87 -9.51 -21.42
C GLU A 313 -9.31 -9.63 -20.89
N ALA A 314 -9.50 -9.78 -19.58
CA ALA A 314 -10.81 -9.84 -18.95
C ALA A 314 -11.60 -8.54 -19.13
N LEU A 315 -10.93 -7.39 -19.08
CA LEU A 315 -11.55 -6.08 -19.28
C LEU A 315 -11.93 -5.84 -20.74
N GLU A 316 -11.08 -6.24 -21.69
CA GLU A 316 -11.37 -6.18 -23.13
C GLU A 316 -12.53 -7.15 -23.48
N ALA A 317 -12.51 -8.38 -22.97
CA ALA A 317 -13.62 -9.33 -23.12
C ALA A 317 -14.93 -8.81 -22.51
N THR A 318 -14.83 -8.06 -21.41
CA THR A 318 -16.01 -7.42 -20.78
C THR A 318 -16.57 -6.32 -21.68
N ARG A 319 -15.70 -5.52 -22.29
CA ARG A 319 -16.11 -4.53 -23.29
C ARG A 319 -16.80 -5.20 -24.48
N GLU A 320 -16.22 -6.26 -25.03
CA GLU A 320 -16.80 -7.02 -26.13
C GLU A 320 -18.16 -7.61 -25.76
N TYR A 321 -18.27 -8.18 -24.56
CA TYR A 321 -19.53 -8.72 -24.04
C TYR A 321 -20.60 -7.64 -23.88
N LEU A 322 -20.25 -6.43 -23.43
CA LEU A 322 -21.19 -5.30 -23.35
C LEU A 322 -21.64 -4.78 -24.73
N HIS A 323 -20.89 -5.10 -25.79
CA HIS A 323 -21.24 -4.79 -27.17
C HIS A 323 -21.97 -5.95 -27.88
N SER A 324 -22.00 -7.16 -27.30
CA SER A 324 -22.63 -8.32 -27.92
C SER A 324 -24.14 -8.35 -27.69
N GLU A 325 -24.87 -9.04 -28.56
CA GLU A 325 -26.31 -9.28 -28.41
C GLU A 325 -26.63 -10.07 -27.13
N ASP A 326 -25.67 -10.88 -26.65
CA ASP A 326 -25.81 -11.70 -25.44
C ASP A 326 -25.95 -10.89 -24.14
N ALA A 327 -25.61 -9.60 -24.16
CA ALA A 327 -25.82 -8.72 -23.00
C ALA A 327 -27.31 -8.52 -22.68
N MET A 328 -28.23 -8.91 -23.57
CA MET A 328 -29.69 -8.75 -23.44
C MET A 328 -30.08 -7.33 -22.99
N LEU A 329 -29.34 -6.32 -23.46
CA LEU A 329 -29.76 -4.94 -23.30
C LEU A 329 -31.09 -4.79 -24.03
N GLU A 330 -32.02 -4.01 -23.49
CA GLU A 330 -33.35 -3.88 -24.13
C GLU A 330 -33.18 -3.38 -25.57
N GLU A 331 -34.01 -3.87 -26.49
CA GLU A 331 -33.95 -3.52 -27.91
C GLU A 331 -34.11 -2.00 -28.14
N GLU A 332 -34.65 -1.25 -27.19
CA GLU A 332 -34.69 0.21 -27.16
C GLU A 332 -33.33 0.85 -26.80
N GLN A 333 -32.54 0.18 -25.95
CA GLN A 333 -31.15 0.54 -25.64
C GLN A 333 -30.20 0.18 -26.80
N LEU A 334 -30.49 -0.91 -27.53
CA LEU A 334 -29.78 -1.34 -28.75
C LEU A 334 -30.24 -0.60 -30.02
N SER A 335 -31.50 -0.23 -30.19
CA SER A 335 -31.96 0.53 -31.38
C SER A 335 -31.62 2.01 -31.28
N MET A 336 -31.43 2.53 -30.06
CA MET A 336 -30.75 3.80 -29.79
C MET A 336 -29.22 3.67 -29.69
N SER A 337 -28.64 2.49 -29.99
CA SER A 337 -27.18 2.26 -30.05
C SER A 337 -26.55 2.86 -31.32
N ALA A 338 -26.81 4.15 -31.54
CA ALA A 338 -25.74 4.94 -32.08
C ALA A 338 -24.51 4.74 -31.15
N PRO A 339 -23.27 4.75 -31.68
CA PRO A 339 -22.02 4.84 -30.90
C PRO A 339 -21.95 6.03 -29.89
N LYS A 340 -23.06 6.75 -29.68
CA LYS A 340 -23.21 7.97 -28.89
C LYS A 340 -23.39 7.73 -27.38
N LYS A 341 -23.76 6.53 -26.91
CA LYS A 341 -23.97 6.27 -25.47
C LYS A 341 -22.82 5.54 -24.77
N TYR A 342 -21.94 4.85 -25.51
CA TYR A 342 -20.76 4.23 -24.91
C TYR A 342 -19.72 5.30 -24.54
N PRO A 343 -19.06 5.23 -23.37
CA PRO A 343 -19.07 4.17 -22.35
C PRO A 343 -20.11 4.33 -21.21
N ASP A 344 -21.09 5.22 -21.34
CA ASP A 344 -22.11 5.51 -20.32
C ASP A 344 -23.33 4.55 -20.41
N VAL A 345 -23.10 3.31 -20.85
CA VAL A 345 -24.14 2.27 -20.96
C VAL A 345 -24.51 1.77 -19.56
N PRO A 346 -25.81 1.72 -19.19
CA PRO A 346 -26.25 1.20 -17.91
C PRO A 346 -26.04 -0.32 -17.81
N VAL A 347 -25.46 -0.76 -16.70
CA VAL A 347 -25.20 -2.16 -16.36
C VAL A 347 -25.97 -2.51 -15.09
N SER A 348 -26.92 -3.44 -15.21
CA SER A 348 -27.68 -3.99 -14.08
C SER A 348 -26.85 -4.96 -13.24
N GLU A 349 -27.33 -5.31 -12.04
CA GLU A 349 -26.65 -6.28 -11.17
C GLU A 349 -26.54 -7.67 -11.82
N GLU A 350 -27.61 -8.10 -12.50
CA GLU A 350 -27.66 -9.37 -13.21
C GLU A 350 -26.64 -9.41 -14.36
N LEU A 351 -26.54 -8.32 -15.13
CA LEU A 351 -25.57 -8.20 -16.21
C LEU A 351 -24.14 -8.16 -15.63
N PHE A 352 -23.90 -7.38 -14.58
CA PHE A 352 -22.61 -7.29 -13.90
C PHE A 352 -22.10 -8.65 -13.41
N SER A 353 -22.99 -9.48 -12.89
CA SER A 353 -22.67 -10.82 -12.38
C SER A 353 -22.24 -11.80 -13.48
N LYS A 354 -22.67 -11.56 -14.72
CA LYS A 354 -22.34 -12.35 -15.92
C LYS A 354 -21.09 -11.87 -16.65
N LEU A 355 -20.59 -10.67 -16.35
CA LEU A 355 -19.42 -10.11 -17.05
C LEU A 355 -18.21 -11.04 -16.93
N PRO A 356 -17.39 -11.18 -18.00
CA PRO A 356 -16.16 -11.96 -17.99
C PRO A 356 -15.01 -11.27 -17.23
N LEU A 357 -15.33 -10.53 -16.15
CA LEU A 357 -14.38 -9.95 -15.21
C LEU A 357 -13.92 -10.95 -14.15
N TRP A 358 -14.75 -11.96 -13.88
CA TRP A 358 -14.64 -12.79 -12.68
C TRP A 358 -13.92 -14.10 -12.94
N PRO A 359 -12.93 -14.50 -12.10
CA PRO A 359 -12.37 -15.84 -12.18
C PRO A 359 -13.44 -16.89 -11.86
N ALA A 360 -13.28 -18.12 -12.38
CA ALA A 360 -14.26 -19.20 -12.22
C ALA A 360 -14.62 -19.54 -10.76
N GLY A 361 -13.73 -19.25 -9.80
CA GLY A 361 -13.97 -19.44 -8.37
C GLY A 361 -14.59 -18.24 -7.62
N CYS A 362 -14.87 -17.13 -8.30
CA CYS A 362 -15.44 -15.94 -7.67
C CYS A 362 -16.89 -16.20 -7.25
N ARG A 363 -17.14 -16.14 -5.94
CA ARG A 363 -18.46 -16.34 -5.33
C ARG A 363 -19.49 -15.31 -5.82
N PRO A 364 -20.73 -15.70 -6.16
CA PRO A 364 -21.77 -14.76 -6.61
C PRO A 364 -22.00 -13.60 -5.63
N GLU A 365 -21.96 -13.88 -4.33
CA GLU A 365 -22.23 -12.91 -3.27
C GLU A 365 -21.17 -11.79 -3.23
N LEU A 366 -19.93 -12.10 -3.63
CA LEU A 366 -18.87 -11.11 -3.75
C LEU A 366 -19.06 -10.22 -4.99
N ARG A 367 -19.58 -10.77 -6.09
CA ARG A 367 -19.93 -10.00 -7.30
C ARG A 367 -21.03 -9.00 -6.97
N THR A 368 -22.09 -9.47 -6.31
CA THR A 368 -23.16 -8.64 -5.77
C THR A 368 -22.62 -7.56 -4.82
N PHE A 369 -21.72 -7.90 -3.90
CA PHE A 369 -21.11 -6.90 -3.02
C PHE A 369 -20.32 -5.84 -3.80
N MET A 370 -19.48 -6.23 -4.76
CA MET A 370 -18.71 -5.28 -5.58
C MET A 370 -19.62 -4.38 -6.43
N PHE A 371 -20.71 -4.92 -6.98
CA PHE A 371 -21.74 -4.12 -7.65
C PHE A 371 -22.31 -3.05 -6.71
N HIS A 372 -22.65 -3.43 -5.47
CA HIS A 372 -23.19 -2.51 -4.48
C HIS A 372 -22.22 -1.42 -4.06
N VAL A 373 -20.94 -1.77 -3.89
CA VAL A 373 -19.88 -0.81 -3.61
C VAL A 373 -19.83 0.24 -4.72
N LEU A 374 -19.91 -0.19 -5.99
CA LEU A 374 -19.93 0.72 -7.14
C LEU A 374 -21.20 1.59 -7.19
N CYS A 375 -22.37 1.06 -6.82
CA CYS A 375 -23.62 1.82 -6.76
C CYS A 375 -23.67 2.84 -5.61
N CYS A 376 -23.05 2.54 -4.46
CA CYS A 376 -23.27 3.26 -3.21
C CYS A 376 -22.95 4.75 -3.31
N PHE A 377 -21.84 5.07 -3.98
CA PHE A 377 -21.28 6.43 -4.12
C PHE A 377 -21.29 6.91 -5.58
N ALA A 378 -22.34 6.59 -6.33
CA ALA A 378 -22.49 7.00 -7.72
C ALA A 378 -22.65 8.53 -7.88
N GLU A 379 -22.50 9.00 -9.11
CA GLU A 379 -21.96 10.33 -9.49
C GLU A 379 -22.85 11.53 -9.19
N GLU A 380 -24.16 11.29 -9.15
CA GLU A 380 -25.18 12.31 -9.02
C GLU A 380 -26.28 11.76 -8.10
N GLY A 381 -26.05 11.81 -6.79
CA GLY A 381 -27.11 11.42 -5.86
C GLY A 381 -26.69 11.31 -4.40
N ALA A 382 -27.71 11.29 -3.54
CA ALA A 382 -27.58 10.84 -2.17
C ALA A 382 -27.05 9.41 -2.14
N VAL A 383 -26.26 9.08 -1.12
CA VAL A 383 -25.74 7.73 -0.92
C VAL A 383 -26.86 6.72 -0.95
N ARG A 384 -26.68 5.73 -1.83
CA ARG A 384 -27.59 4.60 -1.93
C ARG A 384 -27.04 3.50 -1.07
N LEU A 385 -27.39 3.55 0.22
CA LEU A 385 -27.11 2.47 1.14
C LEU A 385 -27.66 1.17 0.55
N PRO A 386 -26.82 0.16 0.37
CA PRO A 386 -27.34 -1.09 -0.13
C PRO A 386 -28.22 -1.73 0.96
N PRO A 387 -29.39 -2.30 0.60
CA PRO A 387 -30.30 -2.91 1.54
C PRO A 387 -29.59 -4.03 2.29
N LYS A 388 -29.92 -4.16 3.57
CA LYS A 388 -29.42 -5.24 4.41
C LYS A 388 -29.63 -6.59 3.72
N PRO A 389 -28.70 -7.55 3.87
CA PRO A 389 -28.87 -8.90 3.34
C PRO A 389 -30.26 -9.44 3.66
N GLY A 390 -31.03 -9.85 2.65
CA GLY A 390 -32.38 -10.38 2.80
C GLY A 390 -33.55 -9.40 2.63
N ARG A 391 -33.32 -8.14 2.23
CA ARG A 391 -34.39 -7.24 1.76
C ARG A 391 -34.36 -7.06 0.24
N GLU A 392 -35.53 -7.03 -0.38
CA GLU A 392 -35.68 -6.80 -1.82
C GLU A 392 -35.11 -5.43 -2.22
N ALA A 393 -34.45 -5.44 -3.38
CA ALA A 393 -33.66 -4.36 -3.92
C ALA A 393 -34.51 -3.28 -4.62
N GLU A 394 -35.56 -2.77 -3.99
CA GLU A 394 -36.35 -1.70 -4.60
C GLU A 394 -35.51 -0.41 -4.69
N GLY A 395 -35.30 0.08 -5.93
CA GLY A 395 -34.67 1.39 -6.18
C GLY A 395 -33.18 1.40 -6.51
N ARG A 396 -32.56 0.26 -6.87
CA ARG A 396 -31.15 0.26 -7.29
C ARG A 396 -31.01 0.73 -8.74
N GLY A 397 -30.36 1.87 -8.92
CA GLY A 397 -29.96 2.31 -10.26
C GLY A 397 -28.83 1.46 -10.85
N PRO A 398 -28.76 1.34 -12.18
CA PRO A 398 -27.64 0.69 -12.85
C PRO A 398 -26.34 1.47 -12.64
N ILE A 399 -25.18 0.81 -12.85
CA ILE A 399 -23.87 1.48 -12.94
C ILE A 399 -23.45 1.64 -14.39
N SER A 400 -22.68 2.66 -14.73
CA SER A 400 -22.16 2.81 -16.10
C SER A 400 -20.98 1.88 -16.36
N ALA A 401 -20.82 1.44 -17.61
CA ALA A 401 -19.60 0.72 -18.03
C ALA A 401 -18.34 1.58 -17.79
N ARG A 402 -18.44 2.90 -17.98
CA ARG A 402 -17.40 3.88 -17.63
C ARG A 402 -16.91 3.70 -16.20
N ARG A 403 -17.83 3.63 -15.24
CA ARG A 403 -17.50 3.45 -13.82
C ARG A 403 -16.83 2.11 -13.54
N ILE A 404 -17.33 1.03 -14.14
CA ILE A 404 -16.71 -0.31 -14.04
C ILE A 404 -15.25 -0.25 -14.49
N PHE A 405 -14.99 0.28 -15.69
CA PHE A 405 -13.65 0.32 -16.26
C PHE A 405 -12.73 1.34 -15.57
N SER A 406 -13.26 2.41 -15.00
CA SER A 406 -12.42 3.36 -14.24
C SER A 406 -11.93 2.80 -12.91
N TYR A 407 -12.72 1.98 -12.22
CA TYR A 407 -12.27 1.31 -11.00
C TYR A 407 -11.48 0.03 -11.31
N PHE A 408 -11.99 -0.89 -12.12
CA PHE A 408 -11.28 -2.15 -12.37
C PHE A 408 -10.15 -2.04 -13.40
N GLY A 409 -10.14 -1.02 -14.25
CA GLY A 409 -9.08 -0.75 -15.21
C GLY A 409 -7.86 -0.02 -14.65
N LEU A 410 -7.74 0.08 -13.31
CA LEU A 410 -6.58 0.66 -12.65
C LEU A 410 -5.34 -0.23 -12.81
N GLY A 411 -4.35 0.29 -13.51
CA GLY A 411 -3.00 -0.23 -13.62
C GLY A 411 -2.10 0.24 -12.48
N ASN A 412 -0.82 -0.11 -12.57
CA ASN A 412 0.17 0.15 -11.52
C ASN A 412 0.81 1.54 -11.60
N THR A 413 0.61 2.24 -12.71
CA THR A 413 1.11 3.59 -12.95
C THR A 413 0.03 4.40 -13.65
N PRO A 414 0.04 5.75 -13.54
CA PRO A 414 -1.00 6.58 -14.16
C PRO A 414 -1.03 6.41 -15.68
N ALA A 415 0.16 6.29 -16.29
CA ALA A 415 0.30 6.09 -17.73
C ALA A 415 -0.28 4.74 -18.17
N ALA A 416 0.01 3.64 -17.45
CA ALA A 416 -0.53 2.33 -17.78
C ALA A 416 -2.06 2.31 -17.71
N THR A 417 -2.63 2.95 -16.69
CA THR A 417 -4.08 3.10 -16.56
C THR A 417 -4.67 3.99 -17.62
N PHE A 418 -4.04 5.12 -17.95
CA PHE A 418 -4.52 6.00 -19.01
C PHE A 418 -4.59 5.26 -20.35
N SER A 419 -3.54 4.51 -20.70
CA SER A 419 -3.50 3.67 -21.89
C SER A 419 -4.61 2.63 -21.89
N GLN A 420 -4.80 1.96 -20.76
CA GLN A 420 -5.84 0.94 -20.59
C GLN A 420 -7.24 1.54 -20.67
N GLN A 421 -7.49 2.68 -20.02
CA GLN A 421 -8.77 3.37 -20.07
C GLN A 421 -9.05 3.95 -21.45
N CYS A 422 -8.05 4.45 -22.19
CA CYS A 422 -8.23 4.80 -23.59
C CYS A 422 -8.77 3.60 -24.38
N ARG A 423 -8.14 2.42 -24.23
CA ARG A 423 -8.59 1.18 -24.87
C ARG A 423 -9.96 0.69 -24.43
N LEU A 424 -10.40 1.00 -23.21
CA LEU A 424 -11.70 0.54 -22.71
C LEU A 424 -12.81 1.55 -23.00
N LEU A 425 -12.54 2.85 -22.93
CA LEU A 425 -13.55 3.90 -22.91
C LEU A 425 -13.72 4.62 -24.25
N LEU A 426 -12.68 4.69 -25.09
CA LEU A 426 -12.79 5.31 -26.41
C LEU A 426 -13.49 4.38 -27.40
N PRO A 427 -14.21 4.92 -28.41
CA PRO A 427 -14.82 4.12 -29.47
C PRO A 427 -13.84 3.15 -30.14
N ALA A 428 -14.30 1.94 -30.51
CA ALA A 428 -13.44 0.93 -31.12
C ALA A 428 -12.84 1.40 -32.47
N SER A 429 -13.54 2.30 -33.17
CA SER A 429 -13.06 2.97 -34.37
C SER A 429 -11.78 3.79 -34.14
N CYS A 430 -11.46 4.14 -32.90
CA CYS A 430 -10.24 4.88 -32.56
C CYS A 430 -8.97 4.02 -32.56
N PHE A 431 -9.05 2.75 -32.97
CA PHE A 431 -7.92 1.82 -33.01
C PHE A 431 -7.68 1.20 -34.40
N SER A 432 -8.29 1.73 -35.45
CA SER A 432 -7.99 1.33 -36.84
C SER A 432 -6.61 1.83 -37.28
N GLU A 433 -5.87 1.04 -38.05
CA GLU A 433 -4.48 1.33 -38.40
C GLU A 433 -4.31 2.44 -39.45
N ASP A 434 -5.28 2.66 -40.34
CA ASP A 434 -5.18 3.66 -41.41
C ASP A 434 -6.54 4.28 -41.77
N PRO A 435 -6.70 5.63 -41.76
CA PRO A 435 -5.77 6.68 -41.29
C PRO A 435 -5.63 6.72 -39.76
N PRO A 436 -4.66 7.49 -39.19
CA PRO A 436 -4.52 7.62 -37.74
C PRO A 436 -5.86 8.10 -37.14
N PRO A 437 -6.43 7.33 -36.20
CA PRO A 437 -7.76 7.58 -35.71
C PRO A 437 -7.83 8.93 -35.01
N GLN A 438 -8.92 9.66 -35.23
CA GLN A 438 -9.18 10.91 -34.52
C GLN A 438 -9.96 10.60 -33.24
N VAL A 439 -9.54 11.18 -32.11
CA VAL A 439 -10.25 11.10 -30.84
C VAL A 439 -10.68 12.48 -30.40
N LEU A 440 -11.87 12.57 -29.78
CA LEU A 440 -12.35 13.81 -29.21
C LEU A 440 -11.49 14.19 -28.00
N VAL A 441 -11.08 15.45 -27.95
CA VAL A 441 -10.31 15.99 -26.82
C VAL A 441 -11.12 15.90 -25.51
N LYS A 442 -12.45 16.05 -25.60
CA LYS A 442 -13.38 15.87 -24.49
C LYS A 442 -13.31 14.47 -23.86
N ASP A 443 -13.15 13.43 -24.67
CA ASP A 443 -13.05 12.07 -24.16
C ASP A 443 -11.72 11.85 -23.42
N LEU A 444 -10.62 12.35 -23.97
CA LEU A 444 -9.31 12.32 -23.32
C LEU A 444 -9.32 13.09 -21.99
N TRP A 445 -9.92 14.28 -21.99
CA TRP A 445 -10.12 15.08 -20.78
C TRP A 445 -10.93 14.30 -19.74
N THR A 446 -12.04 13.68 -20.16
CA THR A 446 -12.91 12.90 -19.27
C THR A 446 -12.15 11.72 -18.64
N ILE A 447 -11.34 11.01 -19.43
CA ILE A 447 -10.50 9.89 -18.96
C ILE A 447 -9.43 10.38 -17.98
N LEU A 448 -8.63 11.38 -18.37
CA LEU A 448 -7.50 11.87 -17.57
C LEU A 448 -7.93 12.40 -16.20
N TYR A 449 -9.09 13.04 -16.14
CA TYR A 449 -9.61 13.64 -14.92
C TYR A 449 -10.65 12.78 -14.23
N SER A 450 -10.87 11.53 -14.68
CA SER A 450 -11.89 10.60 -14.13
C SER A 450 -13.29 11.23 -13.98
N GLN A 451 -13.62 12.13 -14.90
CA GLN A 451 -14.91 12.81 -14.92
C GLN A 451 -15.99 11.78 -15.27
N LYS A 452 -17.11 11.85 -14.56
CA LYS A 452 -18.19 10.87 -14.71
C LYS A 452 -17.76 9.41 -14.50
N SER A 453 -16.67 9.16 -13.77
CA SER A 453 -16.43 7.81 -13.24
C SER A 453 -16.27 7.74 -11.73
N ARG A 454 -15.75 8.80 -11.12
CA ARG A 454 -15.53 8.92 -9.68
C ARG A 454 -16.41 10.01 -9.07
N PRO A 455 -16.68 9.96 -7.75
CA PRO A 455 -17.41 11.04 -7.08
C PRO A 455 -16.80 12.40 -7.41
N ALA A 456 -17.61 13.39 -7.80
CA ALA A 456 -17.10 14.71 -8.20
C ALA A 456 -16.27 15.40 -7.11
N THR A 457 -16.57 15.09 -5.85
CA THR A 457 -15.84 15.55 -4.66
C THR A 457 -14.40 15.01 -4.58
N MET A 458 -14.07 13.92 -5.30
CA MET A 458 -12.72 13.29 -5.29
C MET A 458 -11.77 14.02 -6.19
N ILE A 459 -12.32 14.64 -7.23
CA ILE A 459 -11.54 15.16 -8.33
C ILE A 459 -11.08 16.54 -7.89
N ALA A 460 -9.76 16.74 -7.83
CA ALA A 460 -9.21 18.07 -7.66
C ALA A 460 -9.79 19.02 -8.72
N PRO A 461 -9.80 20.34 -8.48
CA PRO A 461 -10.34 21.29 -9.45
C PRO A 461 -9.76 21.03 -10.84
N VAL A 462 -10.63 20.61 -11.76
CA VAL A 462 -10.25 20.21 -13.11
C VAL A 462 -10.16 21.45 -13.98
N PRO A 463 -9.11 21.60 -14.81
CA PRO A 463 -9.06 22.68 -15.78
C PRO A 463 -10.27 22.61 -16.70
N ASP A 464 -10.82 23.75 -17.08
CA ASP A 464 -11.95 23.79 -18.00
C ASP A 464 -11.56 23.15 -19.35
N LEU A 465 -12.55 22.56 -20.02
CA LEU A 465 -12.33 21.81 -21.25
C LEU A 465 -11.71 22.68 -22.35
N ALA A 466 -12.03 23.98 -22.42
CA ALA A 466 -11.50 24.87 -23.43
C ALA A 466 -10.00 25.12 -23.21
N THR A 467 -9.58 25.38 -21.97
CA THR A 467 -8.16 25.55 -21.60
C THR A 467 -7.35 24.30 -21.88
N PHE A 468 -7.86 23.13 -21.50
CA PHE A 468 -7.21 21.85 -21.80
C PHE A 468 -7.10 21.62 -23.31
N CYS A 469 -8.17 21.90 -24.06
CA CYS A 469 -8.21 21.74 -25.51
C CYS A 469 -7.21 22.64 -26.24
N ASN A 470 -7.19 23.93 -25.92
CA ASN A 470 -6.25 24.89 -26.52
C ASN A 470 -4.80 24.47 -26.26
N SER A 471 -4.48 24.11 -25.01
CA SER A 471 -3.13 23.67 -24.62
C SER A 471 -2.69 22.42 -25.39
N LEU A 472 -3.58 21.42 -25.51
CA LEU A 472 -3.28 20.17 -26.20
C LEU A 472 -3.09 20.36 -27.71
N LEU A 473 -3.91 21.20 -28.34
CA LEU A 473 -3.84 21.48 -29.78
C LEU A 473 -2.63 22.33 -30.15
N GLU A 474 -2.24 23.30 -29.31
CA GLU A 474 -1.05 24.13 -29.52
C GLU A 474 0.24 23.31 -29.52
N GLU A 475 0.38 22.35 -28.61
CA GLU A 475 1.52 21.42 -28.59
C GLU A 475 1.61 20.58 -29.88
N GLY A 476 0.46 20.33 -30.52
CA GLY A 476 0.32 19.58 -31.78
C GLY A 476 0.96 20.27 -32.98
N LYS A 477 1.05 21.61 -32.95
CA LYS A 477 1.63 22.41 -34.03
C LYS A 477 3.14 22.26 -33.98
N VAL A 478 3.68 21.31 -34.75
CA VAL A 478 5.12 21.20 -34.99
C VAL A 478 5.58 22.59 -35.44
N PRO A 479 6.53 23.24 -34.73
CA PRO A 479 7.01 24.54 -35.17
C PRO A 479 7.55 24.36 -36.57
N GLU A 480 6.84 24.92 -37.56
CA GLU A 480 7.30 24.88 -38.94
C GLU A 480 8.75 25.36 -38.94
N PRO A 481 9.68 24.59 -39.52
CA PRO A 481 11.09 24.96 -39.50
C PRO A 481 11.19 26.30 -40.21
N VAL A 482 11.33 27.38 -39.41
CA VAL A 482 11.46 28.75 -39.91
C VAL A 482 12.48 28.68 -41.03
N PRO A 483 12.08 28.90 -42.30
CA PRO A 483 12.96 28.69 -43.42
C PRO A 483 14.15 29.61 -43.19
N LYS A 484 15.32 29.00 -42.92
CA LYS A 484 16.55 29.73 -42.64
C LYS A 484 16.74 30.73 -43.77
N ALA A 485 16.46 31.99 -43.47
CA ALA A 485 16.41 33.06 -44.45
C ALA A 485 17.77 33.10 -45.14
N LYS A 486 17.83 32.61 -46.39
CA LYS A 486 18.96 32.86 -47.26
C LYS A 486 18.97 34.35 -47.50
N ALA A 487 19.93 35.03 -46.86
CA ALA A 487 20.19 36.43 -47.07
C ALA A 487 20.40 36.72 -48.57
N LYS A 488 19.76 37.80 -49.02
CA LYS A 488 19.91 38.55 -50.29
C LYS A 488 18.84 38.29 -51.35
N ALA A 489 17.92 39.23 -51.50
CA ALA A 489 17.88 40.13 -52.66
C ALA A 489 16.76 41.17 -52.49
N LYS A 490 17.13 42.42 -52.75
CA LYS A 490 16.32 43.63 -52.73
C LYS A 490 15.33 43.59 -53.90
N GLY A 491 14.02 43.60 -53.66
CA GLY A 491 13.05 43.99 -54.68
C GLY A 491 11.68 43.32 -54.64
N LYS A 492 10.66 44.19 -54.62
CA LYS A 492 9.23 44.02 -54.86
C LYS A 492 8.35 43.51 -53.71
N ALA A 493 7.55 44.47 -53.24
CA ALA A 493 6.38 44.34 -52.40
C ALA A 493 5.51 43.17 -52.85
N LYS A 494 5.31 42.22 -51.94
CA LYS A 494 4.38 41.12 -52.08
C LYS A 494 3.29 41.32 -51.05
N GLN A 495 2.08 41.37 -51.57
CA GLN A 495 0.79 41.55 -50.93
C GLN A 495 0.65 40.65 -49.70
N GLU A 496 0.44 41.27 -48.53
CA GLU A 496 -0.09 40.62 -47.32
C GLU A 496 -1.41 39.95 -47.72
N VAL A 497 -1.38 38.62 -47.82
CA VAL A 497 -2.60 37.82 -47.78
C VAL A 497 -2.95 37.74 -46.31
N GLU A 498 -3.95 38.52 -45.91
CA GLU A 498 -4.61 38.43 -44.62
C GLU A 498 -5.15 36.99 -44.52
N GLU A 499 -4.38 36.11 -43.87
CA GLU A 499 -4.77 34.73 -43.61
C GLU A 499 -5.96 34.80 -42.67
N GLU A 500 -7.16 34.56 -43.21
CA GLU A 500 -8.42 34.52 -42.49
C GLU A 500 -8.27 33.50 -41.36
N VAL A 501 -8.05 34.01 -40.15
CA VAL A 501 -7.86 33.19 -38.94
C VAL A 501 -9.18 32.46 -38.70
N GLU A 502 -9.25 31.18 -39.09
CA GLU A 502 -10.38 30.34 -38.77
C GLU A 502 -10.63 30.40 -37.24
N PRO A 503 -11.88 30.61 -36.81
CA PRO A 503 -12.21 30.66 -35.39
C PRO A 503 -11.77 29.35 -34.72
N PRO A 504 -11.25 29.41 -33.48
CA PRO A 504 -10.79 28.22 -32.78
C PRO A 504 -11.92 27.17 -32.72
N PRO A 505 -11.60 25.88 -32.94
CA PRO A 505 -12.61 24.83 -32.95
C PRO A 505 -13.35 24.79 -31.62
N VAL A 506 -14.66 24.50 -31.68
CA VAL A 506 -15.47 24.32 -30.48
C VAL A 506 -14.85 23.19 -29.63
N PRO A 507 -14.54 23.41 -28.34
CA PRO A 507 -13.79 22.44 -27.53
C PRO A 507 -14.42 21.03 -27.45
N GLU A 508 -15.75 20.94 -27.62
CA GLU A 508 -16.48 19.67 -27.61
C GLU A 508 -16.31 18.85 -28.89
N GLU A 509 -16.00 19.51 -30.01
CA GLU A 509 -15.86 18.89 -31.33
C GLU A 509 -14.39 18.74 -31.75
N ALA A 510 -13.48 19.36 -31.00
CA ALA A 510 -12.05 19.29 -31.27
C ALA A 510 -11.54 17.84 -31.20
N THR A 511 -10.80 17.44 -32.25
CA THR A 511 -10.18 16.12 -32.34
C THR A 511 -8.65 16.20 -32.38
N VAL A 512 -8.01 15.13 -31.92
CA VAL A 512 -6.56 14.92 -32.08
C VAL A 512 -6.28 13.53 -32.63
N ALA A 513 -5.20 13.40 -33.39
CA ALA A 513 -4.72 12.09 -33.84
C ALA A 513 -4.35 11.23 -32.62
N PHE A 514 -4.97 10.07 -32.50
CA PHE A 514 -4.74 9.14 -31.41
C PHE A 514 -3.48 8.32 -31.67
N SER A 515 -2.48 8.56 -30.85
CA SER A 515 -1.32 7.69 -30.71
C SER A 515 -0.94 7.70 -29.24
N GLU A 516 -1.08 6.54 -28.59
CA GLU A 516 -0.84 6.39 -27.15
C GLU A 516 0.54 6.93 -26.75
N SER A 517 1.58 6.60 -27.52
CA SER A 517 2.96 7.03 -27.28
C SER A 517 3.15 8.54 -27.48
N VAL A 518 2.51 9.13 -28.50
CA VAL A 518 2.60 10.57 -28.76
C VAL A 518 1.82 11.37 -27.71
N LEU A 519 0.63 10.90 -27.33
CA LEU A 519 -0.20 11.55 -26.30
C LEU A 519 0.51 11.57 -24.95
N LEU A 520 1.17 10.48 -24.56
CA LEU A 520 1.96 10.42 -23.32
C LEU A 520 3.20 11.33 -23.33
N GLN A 521 3.62 11.83 -24.49
CA GLN A 521 4.71 12.82 -24.61
C GLN A 521 4.21 14.27 -24.58
N ARG A 522 2.89 14.50 -24.67
CA ARG A 522 2.28 15.84 -24.59
C ARG A 522 2.41 16.38 -23.17
N GLN A 523 2.89 17.62 -23.04
CA GLN A 523 3.08 18.26 -21.75
C GLN A 523 1.75 18.45 -21.02
N THR A 524 0.67 18.73 -21.74
CA THR A 524 -0.68 18.86 -21.20
C THR A 524 -1.18 17.54 -20.59
N VAL A 525 -0.94 16.40 -21.27
CA VAL A 525 -1.29 15.06 -20.75
C VAL A 525 -0.42 14.71 -19.53
N LEU A 526 0.89 14.96 -19.60
CA LEU A 526 1.80 14.74 -18.48
C LEU A 526 1.40 15.57 -17.24
N LYS A 527 1.04 16.85 -17.41
CA LYS A 527 0.52 17.70 -16.32
C LYS A 527 -0.77 17.13 -15.72
N ALA A 528 -1.68 16.62 -16.55
CA ALA A 528 -2.90 15.97 -16.08
C ALA A 528 -2.57 14.71 -15.27
N LEU A 529 -1.67 13.86 -15.75
CA LEU A 529 -1.22 12.66 -15.03
C LEU A 529 -0.47 13.00 -13.73
N CYS A 530 0.32 14.08 -13.68
CA CYS A 530 1.00 14.49 -12.45
C CYS A 530 0.01 15.04 -11.40
N SER A 531 -1.07 15.70 -11.83
CA SER A 531 -2.05 16.33 -10.93
C SER A 531 -3.20 15.41 -10.51
N HIS A 532 -3.59 14.46 -11.36
CA HIS A 532 -4.76 13.59 -11.14
C HIS A 532 -4.46 12.10 -11.29
N GLY A 533 -3.24 11.74 -11.69
CA GLY A 533 -2.85 10.36 -11.95
C GLY A 533 -2.91 9.44 -10.74
N GLY A 534 -2.99 9.96 -9.52
CA GLY A 534 -3.29 9.16 -8.33
C GLY A 534 -4.63 8.43 -8.42
N LEU A 535 -5.63 9.09 -9.00
CA LEU A 535 -6.94 8.50 -9.29
C LEU A 535 -6.85 7.45 -10.40
N LEU A 536 -5.73 7.39 -11.10
CA LEU A 536 -5.43 6.43 -12.16
C LEU A 536 -4.39 5.41 -11.70
N CYS A 537 -4.17 5.21 -10.40
CA CYS A 537 -3.25 4.20 -9.92
C CYS A 537 -3.96 3.22 -8.99
N ARG A 538 -3.76 1.93 -9.23
CA ARG A 538 -4.09 0.91 -8.24
C ARG A 538 -3.14 1.08 -7.06
N ARG A 539 -3.70 1.38 -5.90
CA ARG A 539 -2.94 1.53 -4.66
C ARG A 539 -2.51 0.14 -4.16
N ARG A 540 -1.20 -0.08 -4.00
CA ARG A 540 -0.58 -1.42 -3.87
C ARG A 540 -0.31 -1.90 -2.44
N ASN A 541 -0.74 -1.19 -1.41
CA ASN A 541 -0.08 -1.37 -0.11
C ASN A 541 -0.81 -2.35 0.84
N LEU A 542 -1.98 -2.89 0.45
CA LEU A 542 -2.65 -3.91 1.28
C LEU A 542 -1.80 -5.19 1.40
N GLU A 543 -1.23 -5.66 0.30
CA GLU A 543 -0.40 -6.89 0.31
C GLU A 543 0.89 -6.72 1.13
N GLU A 544 1.43 -5.50 1.19
CA GLU A 544 2.63 -5.18 1.99
C GLU A 544 2.32 -5.08 3.49
N LEU A 545 1.20 -4.44 3.84
CA LEU A 545 0.76 -4.22 5.23
C LEU A 545 0.07 -5.46 5.83
N PHE A 546 -0.59 -6.25 4.99
CA PHE A 546 -1.37 -7.44 5.34
C PHE A 546 -0.96 -8.61 4.42
N PRO A 547 0.25 -9.17 4.55
CA PRO A 547 0.67 -10.29 3.71
C PRO A 547 -0.24 -11.50 3.88
N ASN A 548 -0.43 -12.25 2.80
CA ASN A 548 -1.24 -13.47 2.80
C ASN A 548 -0.72 -14.48 3.85
N PRO A 549 -1.63 -15.13 4.60
CA PRO A 549 -1.25 -16.13 5.57
C PRO A 549 -0.53 -17.29 4.86
N GLY A 550 0.71 -17.55 5.28
CA GLY A 550 1.58 -18.58 4.70
C GLY A 550 2.69 -18.07 3.78
N VAL A 551 2.77 -16.76 3.49
CA VAL A 551 3.80 -16.24 2.58
C VAL A 551 5.06 -15.75 3.32
N PHE A 552 5.00 -15.14 4.50
CA PHE A 552 6.16 -14.81 5.37
C PHE A 552 5.68 -14.49 6.81
N PRO A 553 6.54 -14.51 7.85
CA PRO A 553 6.16 -14.08 9.19
C PRO A 553 5.66 -12.63 9.18
N LEU A 554 4.74 -12.32 10.10
CA LEU A 554 4.15 -11.00 10.27
C LEU A 554 5.27 -9.95 10.45
N LYS A 555 5.51 -9.13 9.42
CA LYS A 555 6.44 -7.99 9.53
C LYS A 555 6.01 -7.12 10.70
N THR A 556 6.95 -6.74 11.55
CA THR A 556 6.67 -5.83 12.65
C THR A 556 6.22 -4.47 12.10
N ALA A 557 5.51 -3.69 12.92
CA ALA A 557 5.17 -2.30 12.60
C ALA A 557 6.40 -1.49 12.13
N ALA A 558 7.56 -1.74 12.77
CA ALA A 558 8.84 -1.14 12.45
C ALA A 558 9.33 -1.53 11.04
N GLU A 559 9.26 -2.81 10.69
CA GLU A 559 9.67 -3.29 9.36
C GLU A 559 8.76 -2.75 8.25
N ALA A 560 7.44 -2.70 8.48
CA ALA A 560 6.49 -2.14 7.53
C ALA A 560 6.77 -0.64 7.29
N ALA A 561 6.98 0.15 8.36
CA ALA A 561 7.29 1.56 8.20
C ALA A 561 8.67 1.82 7.61
N ALA A 562 9.67 0.98 7.91
CA ALA A 562 11.00 1.09 7.33
C ALA A 562 10.97 0.87 5.81
N GLN A 563 10.16 -0.07 5.31
CA GLN A 563 10.02 -0.33 3.87
C GLN A 563 9.33 0.79 3.11
N SER A 564 8.47 1.57 3.77
CA SER A 564 7.79 2.72 3.17
C SER A 564 8.48 4.06 3.42
N GLU A 565 9.73 4.08 3.95
CA GLU A 565 10.45 5.29 4.35
C GLU A 565 9.74 6.12 5.45
N LEU A 566 8.89 5.47 6.25
CA LEU A 566 8.07 6.09 7.31
C LEU A 566 8.57 5.75 8.72
N ALA A 567 9.80 5.24 8.85
CA ALA A 567 10.41 4.88 10.14
C ALA A 567 10.40 6.04 11.15
N SER A 568 10.46 7.30 10.67
CA SER A 568 10.43 8.51 11.50
C SER A 568 9.07 8.81 12.16
N LEU A 569 7.99 8.17 11.71
CA LEU A 569 6.65 8.33 12.27
C LEU A 569 6.33 7.31 13.35
N ILE A 570 7.18 6.31 13.51
CA ILE A 570 7.11 5.40 14.64
C ILE A 570 7.79 6.13 15.80
N PRO A 571 7.09 6.34 16.94
CA PRO A 571 7.72 6.86 18.14
C PRO A 571 8.98 6.05 18.41
N ALA A 572 10.12 6.72 18.64
CA ALA A 572 11.33 6.05 19.08
C ALA A 572 10.95 5.14 20.27
N PRO A 573 11.44 3.89 20.31
CA PRO A 573 11.20 3.04 21.47
C PRO A 573 11.55 3.86 22.70
N VAL A 574 10.60 3.98 23.63
CA VAL A 574 10.79 4.75 24.86
C VAL A 574 12.08 4.22 25.47
N GLU A 575 13.14 5.05 25.49
CA GLU A 575 14.36 4.71 26.21
C GLU A 575 13.92 4.54 27.66
N GLU A 576 13.83 3.29 28.10
CA GLU A 576 13.59 2.99 29.50
C GLU A 576 14.66 3.73 30.28
N ALA A 577 14.23 4.69 31.08
CA ALA A 577 15.10 5.40 31.99
C ALA A 577 15.92 4.34 32.71
N GLN A 578 17.25 4.40 32.55
CA GLN A 578 18.17 3.52 33.25
C GLN A 578 17.82 3.58 34.74
N GLU A 579 17.15 2.54 35.23
CA GLU A 579 17.07 2.29 36.66
C GLU A 579 18.51 1.98 37.06
N ASP A 580 19.16 2.98 37.67
CA ASP A 580 20.44 2.77 38.33
C ASP A 580 20.29 1.56 39.27
N PRO A 581 21.21 0.59 39.21
CA PRO A 581 21.12 -0.61 40.02
C PRO A 581 21.04 -0.22 41.50
N PRO A 582 20.15 -0.85 42.28
CA PRO A 582 20.04 -0.56 43.70
C PRO A 582 21.37 -0.86 44.42
N PRO A 583 21.71 -0.07 45.46
CA PRO A 583 22.99 -0.14 46.16
C PRO A 583 23.26 -1.47 46.86
#